data_AF-A0A7V4MF77-F1
#
_entry.id   AF-A0A7V4MF77-F1
#
_cell.length_a   1.000
_cell.length_b   1.000
_cell.length_c   1.000
_cell.angle_alpha   90.00
_cell.angle_beta   90.00
_cell.angle_gamma   90.00
#
_symmetry.space_group_name_H-M   'P 1'
#
loop_
_entity.id
_entity.type
_entity.pdbx_description
1 polymer ?
#
loop_
_entity_poly.entity_id
_entity_poly.type
_entity_poly.pdbx_seq_one_letter_code
_entity_poly.pdbx_strand_id
1 'polypeptide(L)'
;MALLTRQRSGRRDETAGLITDLEPAALAAQDWLRANREAWGIENGTHQRLDSTLNEDRCRVRHATGLWLLGMLRRGGISLYMHWRAHQPKPQHKSLTDFQAALGEDNLTEAMTFVTHQRPKL
;
A
#
# COMPACT_ATOMS: atom_id res chain seq x y z
N MET A 1 -11.15 21.14 -11.95
CA MET A 1 -10.64 21.59 -10.63
C MET A 1 -11.76 21.52 -9.61
N ALA A 2 -11.50 21.08 -8.39
CA ALA A 2 -12.46 21.05 -7.28
C ALA A 2 -11.86 21.68 -6.01
N LEU A 3 -12.70 22.26 -5.17
CA LEU A 3 -12.30 22.79 -3.86
C LEU A 3 -12.90 21.92 -2.76
N LEU A 4 -12.08 21.52 -1.80
CA LEU A 4 -12.50 20.74 -0.64
C LEU A 4 -12.18 21.48 0.65
N THR A 5 -13.16 21.56 1.55
CA THR A 5 -12.91 21.98 2.93
C THR A 5 -12.49 20.77 3.76
N ARG A 6 -11.30 20.82 4.35
CA ARG A 6 -10.79 19.82 5.28
C ARG A 6 -10.93 20.35 6.70
N GLN A 7 -11.60 19.56 7.53
CA GLN A 7 -11.78 19.85 8.95
C GLN A 7 -10.98 18.83 9.76
N ARG A 8 -10.18 19.30 10.71
CA ARG A 8 -9.44 18.44 11.63
C ARG A 8 -9.65 18.93 13.05
N SER A 9 -9.92 17.99 13.97
CA SER A 9 -10.10 18.33 15.38
C SER A 9 -8.89 19.11 15.91
N GLY A 10 -9.15 20.24 16.57
CA GLY A 10 -8.11 21.12 17.12
C GLY A 10 -7.35 21.96 16.09
N ARG A 11 -7.78 22.02 14.82
CA ARG A 11 -7.17 22.86 13.78
C ARG A 11 -8.24 23.69 13.06
N ARG A 12 -7.80 24.79 12.42
CA ARG A 12 -8.66 25.61 11.56
C ARG A 12 -9.00 24.85 10.29
N ASP A 13 -10.15 25.17 9.72
CA ASP A 13 -10.58 24.64 8.44
C ASP A 13 -9.58 25.04 7.34
N GLU A 14 -9.22 24.07 6.50
CA GLU A 14 -8.28 24.23 5.40
C GLU A 14 -9.02 24.05 4.08
N THR A 15 -8.81 24.96 3.12
CA THR A 15 -9.32 24.78 1.74
C THR A 15 -8.23 24.16 0.88
N ALA A 16 -8.49 22.96 0.36
CA ALA A 16 -7.62 22.25 -0.56
C ALA A 16 -8.14 22.34 -2.00
N GLY A 17 -7.28 22.75 -2.93
CA GLY A 17 -7.57 22.69 -4.37
C GLY A 17 -7.11 21.36 -4.96
N LEU A 18 -8.01 20.68 -5.68
CA LEU A 18 -7.72 19.47 -6.43
C LEU A 18 -7.75 19.75 -7.93
N ILE A 19 -6.71 19.28 -8.63
CA ILE A 19 -6.51 19.49 -10.07
C ILE A 19 -6.41 18.12 -10.74
N THR A 20 -7.00 18.00 -11.92
CA THR A 20 -6.99 16.79 -12.75
C THR A 20 -7.05 17.20 -14.21
N ASP A 21 -6.50 16.36 -15.09
CA ASP A 21 -6.62 16.50 -16.54
C ASP A 21 -7.89 15.82 -17.08
N LEU A 22 -8.71 15.21 -16.22
CA LEU A 22 -9.99 14.63 -16.59
C LEU A 22 -11.02 15.70 -16.92
N GLU A 23 -11.87 15.42 -17.91
CA GLU A 23 -13.00 16.27 -18.27
C GLU A 23 -13.92 16.51 -17.06
N PRO A 24 -14.48 17.72 -16.87
CA PRO A 24 -15.31 18.03 -15.71
C PRO A 24 -16.51 17.09 -15.49
N ALA A 25 -17.07 16.55 -16.58
CA ALA A 25 -18.19 15.61 -16.52
C ALA A 25 -17.78 14.19 -16.05
N ALA A 26 -16.48 13.87 -16.03
CA ALA A 26 -15.98 12.54 -15.69
C ALA A 26 -15.84 12.30 -14.18
N LEU A 27 -15.93 13.34 -13.34
CA LEU A 27 -15.75 13.26 -11.90
C LEU A 27 -16.88 13.98 -11.17
N ALA A 28 -17.85 13.22 -10.65
CA ALA A 28 -18.83 13.78 -9.74
C ALA A 28 -18.18 14.16 -8.40
N ALA A 29 -18.86 15.00 -7.61
CA ALA A 29 -18.35 15.45 -6.31
C ALA A 29 -17.98 14.29 -5.35
N GLN A 30 -18.73 13.18 -5.38
CA GLN A 30 -18.42 12.01 -4.57
C GLN A 30 -17.14 11.30 -5.03
N ASP A 31 -16.87 11.27 -6.33
CA ASP A 31 -15.67 10.66 -6.91
C ASP A 31 -14.42 11.46 -6.56
N TRP A 32 -14.52 12.80 -6.55
CA TRP A 32 -13.47 13.68 -6.02
C TRP A 32 -13.11 13.38 -4.57
N LEU A 33 -14.13 13.23 -3.70
CA LEU A 33 -13.91 12.91 -2.29
C LEU A 33 -13.29 11.53 -2.10
N ARG A 34 -13.74 10.55 -2.88
CA ARG A 34 -13.20 9.18 -2.86
C ARG A 34 -11.74 9.17 -3.29
N ALA A 35 -11.41 9.73 -4.46
CA ALA A 35 -10.05 9.82 -4.97
C ALA A 35 -9.11 10.55 -3.98
N ASN A 36 -9.56 11.66 -3.39
CA ASN A 36 -8.77 12.37 -2.38
C ASN A 36 -8.53 11.54 -1.10
N ARG A 37 -9.47 10.69 -0.67
CA ARG A 37 -9.24 9.76 0.45
C ARG A 37 -8.32 8.61 0.06
N GLU A 38 -8.53 8.03 -1.11
CA GLU A 38 -7.75 6.88 -1.59
C GLU A 38 -6.27 7.21 -1.79
N ALA A 39 -5.94 8.48 -2.10
CA ALA A 39 -4.57 8.95 -2.15
C ALA A 39 -3.79 8.70 -0.83
N TRP A 40 -4.45 8.83 0.34
CA TRP A 40 -3.85 8.50 1.63
C TRP A 40 -3.61 7.00 1.85
N GLY A 41 -4.21 6.15 1.02
CA GLY A 41 -3.95 4.71 1.00
C GLY A 41 -2.49 4.38 0.71
N ILE A 42 -1.75 5.26 0.03
CA ILE A 42 -0.31 5.08 -0.23
C ILE A 42 0.49 5.27 1.06
N GLU A 43 0.20 6.33 1.81
CA GLU A 43 0.91 6.67 3.06
C GLU A 43 0.58 5.66 4.17
N ASN A 44 -0.70 5.38 4.40
CA ASN A 44 -1.13 4.43 5.42
C ASN A 44 -0.92 2.96 5.00
N GLY A 45 -0.91 2.67 3.70
CA GLY A 45 -0.77 1.32 3.18
C GLY A 45 0.66 0.89 2.94
N THR A 46 1.50 1.78 2.41
CA THR A 46 2.85 1.39 1.95
C THR A 46 3.93 1.96 2.85
N HIS A 47 3.91 3.27 3.13
CA HIS A 47 5.00 3.93 3.86
C HIS A 47 5.20 3.36 5.26
N GLN A 48 4.15 3.32 6.08
CA GLN A 48 4.26 2.78 7.44
C GLN A 48 4.83 1.35 7.47
N ARG A 49 4.45 0.52 6.50
CA ARG A 49 4.89 -0.89 6.42
C ARG A 49 6.35 -1.01 6.01
N LEU A 50 6.80 -0.16 5.09
CA LEU A 50 8.21 -0.06 4.70
C LEU A 50 9.06 0.38 5.90
N ASP A 51 8.69 1.49 6.51
CA ASP A 51 9.46 2.16 7.54
C ASP A 51 9.54 1.31 8.82
N SER A 52 8.38 0.86 9.31
CA SER A 52 8.26 0.21 10.62
C SER A 52 8.29 -1.32 10.57
N THR A 53 7.58 -1.95 9.64
CA THR A 53 7.48 -3.43 9.61
C THR A 53 8.66 -4.06 8.87
N LEU A 54 9.04 -3.50 7.72
CA LEU A 54 10.16 -3.98 6.90
C LEU A 54 11.50 -3.32 7.27
N ASN A 55 11.48 -2.44 8.28
CA ASN A 55 12.65 -1.81 8.87
C ASN A 55 13.51 -1.07 7.85
N GLU A 56 12.86 -0.34 6.93
CA GLU A 56 13.58 0.47 5.95
C GLU A 56 14.38 1.59 6.62
N ASP A 57 13.82 2.25 7.64
CA ASP A 57 14.51 3.28 8.44
C ASP A 57 15.76 2.77 9.16
N ARG A 58 15.77 1.48 9.51
CA ARG A 58 16.91 0.82 10.19
C ARG A 58 17.85 0.11 9.23
N CYS A 59 17.63 0.24 7.92
CA CYS A 59 18.45 -0.40 6.90
C CYS A 59 19.90 0.10 6.96
N ARG A 60 20.86 -0.83 6.98
CA ARG A 60 22.30 -0.50 7.02
C ARG A 60 23.00 -0.64 5.66
N VAL A 61 22.26 -1.00 4.60
CA VAL A 61 22.81 -1.08 3.24
C VAL A 61 23.19 0.33 2.79
N ARG A 62 24.46 0.57 2.51
CA ARG A 62 24.97 1.90 2.11
C ARG A 62 25.27 2.02 0.62
N HIS A 63 25.15 0.94 -0.13
CA HIS A 63 25.38 0.93 -1.57
C HIS A 63 24.08 1.29 -2.31
N ALA A 64 24.13 2.28 -3.22
CA ALA A 64 22.95 2.80 -3.91
C ALA A 64 22.15 1.70 -4.65
N THR A 65 22.84 0.83 -5.40
CA THR A 65 22.18 -0.31 -6.08
C THR A 65 21.58 -1.30 -5.09
N GLY A 66 22.22 -1.50 -3.94
CA GLY A 66 21.72 -2.41 -2.91
C GLY A 66 20.45 -1.89 -2.26
N LEU A 67 20.42 -0.58 -1.96
CA LEU A 67 19.22 0.10 -1.48
C LEU A 67 18.08 0.04 -2.50
N TRP A 68 18.39 0.27 -3.78
CA TRP A 68 17.39 0.23 -4.85
C TRP A 68 16.78 -1.17 -4.99
N LEU A 69 17.62 -2.22 -5.10
CA LEU A 69 17.15 -3.61 -5.19
C LEU A 69 16.32 -4.01 -3.97
N LEU A 70 16.80 -3.68 -2.77
CA LEU A 70 16.09 -4.00 -1.53
C LEU A 70 14.74 -3.28 -1.44
N GLY A 71 14.68 -2.01 -1.83
CA GLY A 71 13.44 -1.23 -1.87
C GLY A 71 12.42 -1.82 -2.85
N MET A 72 12.88 -2.27 -4.03
CA MET A 72 12.02 -2.94 -5.01
C MET A 72 11.46 -4.26 -4.48
N LEU A 73 12.31 -5.10 -3.88
CA LEU A 73 11.86 -6.37 -3.29
C LEU A 73 10.86 -6.18 -2.16
N ARG A 74 11.09 -5.19 -1.27
CA ARG A 74 10.17 -4.86 -0.18
C ARG A 74 8.80 -4.41 -0.69
N ARG A 75 8.76 -3.53 -1.71
CA ARG A 75 7.51 -3.10 -2.35
C ARG A 75 6.79 -4.24 -3.06
N GLY A 76 7.54 -5.15 -3.69
CA GLY A 76 7.00 -6.40 -4.24
C GLY A 76 6.33 -7.26 -3.16
N GLY A 77 7.00 -7.45 -2.02
CA GLY A 77 6.45 -8.17 -0.87
C GLY A 77 5.17 -7.54 -0.31
N ILE A 78 5.11 -6.20 -0.22
CA ILE A 78 3.89 -5.49 0.19
C ILE A 78 2.76 -5.71 -0.83
N SER A 79 3.06 -5.68 -2.13
CA SER A 79 2.07 -5.90 -3.19
C SER A 79 1.47 -7.31 -3.10
N LEU A 80 2.32 -8.31 -2.88
CA LEU A 80 1.87 -9.68 -2.65
C LEU A 80 1.02 -9.81 -1.39
N TYR A 81 1.45 -9.20 -0.29
CA TYR A 81 0.66 -9.14 0.93
C TYR A 81 -0.73 -8.50 0.71
N MET A 82 -0.82 -7.39 -0.03
CA MET A 82 -2.11 -6.75 -0.36
C MET A 82 -3.02 -7.71 -1.12
N HIS A 83 -2.46 -8.44 -2.09
CA HIS A 83 -3.19 -9.43 -2.86
C HIS A 83 -3.67 -10.59 -1.98
N TRP A 84 -2.77 -11.20 -1.20
CA TRP A 84 -3.11 -12.27 -0.25
C TRP A 84 -4.19 -11.84 0.73
N ARG A 85 -4.04 -10.65 1.33
CA ARG A 85 -4.98 -10.07 2.31
C ARG A 85 -6.37 -9.89 1.73
N ALA A 86 -6.50 -9.50 0.47
CA ALA A 86 -7.79 -9.33 -0.20
C ALA A 86 -8.58 -10.65 -0.33
N HIS A 87 -7.89 -11.78 -0.35
CA HIS A 87 -8.49 -13.12 -0.44
C HIS A 87 -8.76 -13.76 0.94
N GLN A 88 -8.46 -13.05 2.04
CA GLN A 88 -8.72 -13.56 3.38
C GLN A 88 -10.17 -13.28 3.80
N PRO A 89 -10.82 -14.16 4.59
CA PRO A 89 -12.20 -13.95 5.04
C PRO A 89 -12.41 -12.67 5.86
N LYS A 90 -11.37 -12.21 6.57
CA LYS A 90 -11.38 -10.97 7.35
C LYS A 90 -10.12 -10.14 7.10
N PRO A 91 -10.03 -9.45 5.94
CA PRO A 91 -8.84 -8.70 5.53
C PRO A 91 -8.38 -7.65 6.57
N GLN A 92 -9.32 -7.02 7.26
CA GLN A 92 -9.06 -6.00 8.28
C GLN A 92 -8.26 -6.51 9.49
N HIS A 93 -8.27 -7.81 9.75
CA HIS A 93 -7.54 -8.42 10.87
C HIS A 93 -6.23 -9.08 10.46
N LYS A 94 -5.83 -8.94 9.19
CA LYS A 94 -4.60 -9.50 8.66
C LYS A 94 -3.56 -8.41 8.53
N SER A 95 -2.40 -8.64 9.14
CA SER A 95 -1.23 -7.78 9.14
C SER A 95 -0.14 -8.33 8.21
N LEU A 96 0.87 -7.49 7.94
CA LEU A 96 2.03 -7.90 7.15
C LEU A 96 2.88 -8.97 7.89
N THR A 97 2.89 -8.93 9.22
CA THR A 97 3.57 -9.95 10.04
C THR A 97 2.85 -11.30 9.97
N ASP A 98 1.51 -11.31 9.95
CA ASP A 98 0.74 -12.55 9.74
C ASP A 98 1.06 -13.18 8.38
N PHE A 99 1.23 -12.34 7.35
CA PHE A 99 1.65 -12.78 6.03
C PHE A 99 3.09 -13.34 6.03
N GLN A 100 4.02 -12.68 6.72
CA GLN A 100 5.39 -13.19 6.89
C GLN A 100 5.42 -14.53 7.63
N ALA A 101 4.60 -14.70 8.67
CA ALA A 101 4.45 -15.97 9.39
C ALA A 101 3.85 -17.06 8.47
N ALA A 102 2.80 -16.73 7.72
CA ALA A 102 2.18 -17.64 6.75
C ALA A 102 3.16 -18.11 5.66
N LEU A 103 4.12 -17.27 5.27
CA LEU A 103 5.19 -17.65 4.33
C LEU A 103 6.37 -18.37 5.02
N GLY A 104 6.61 -18.10 6.30
CA GLY A 104 7.85 -18.43 6.99
C GLY A 104 7.83 -19.72 7.81
N GLU A 105 6.66 -20.17 8.30
CA GLU A 105 6.63 -21.26 9.27
C GLU A 105 6.67 -22.67 8.66
N ASP A 106 6.12 -22.92 7.46
CA ASP A 106 6.23 -24.25 6.79
C ASP A 106 6.00 -24.22 5.25
N ASN A 107 5.92 -23.04 4.63
CA ASN A 107 5.34 -22.85 3.29
C ASN A 107 6.28 -22.20 2.25
N LEU A 108 7.59 -22.48 2.31
CA LEU A 108 8.52 -22.15 1.21
C LEU A 108 8.01 -22.70 -0.13
N THR A 109 7.31 -23.83 -0.11
CA THR A 109 6.65 -24.43 -1.27
C THR A 109 5.52 -23.55 -1.81
N GLU A 110 4.64 -22.98 -0.98
CA GLU A 110 3.59 -22.07 -1.47
C GLU A 110 4.17 -20.74 -1.98
N ALA A 111 5.20 -20.22 -1.31
CA ALA A 111 5.91 -19.02 -1.77
C ALA A 111 6.56 -19.25 -3.14
N MET A 112 7.22 -20.40 -3.35
CA MET A 112 7.80 -20.80 -4.64
C MET A 112 6.71 -21.06 -5.68
N THR A 113 5.63 -21.75 -5.30
CA THR A 113 4.48 -22.06 -6.17
C THR A 113 3.85 -20.77 -6.68
N PHE A 114 3.65 -19.78 -5.82
CA PHE A 114 3.13 -18.46 -6.19
C PHE A 114 4.04 -17.72 -7.18
N VAL A 115 5.36 -17.73 -6.95
CA VAL A 115 6.35 -17.05 -7.81
C VAL A 115 6.57 -17.79 -9.14
N THR A 116 6.38 -19.11 -9.18
CA THR A 116 6.64 -19.96 -10.36
C THR A 116 5.40 -20.29 -11.18
N HIS A 117 4.20 -20.02 -10.69
CA HIS A 117 2.97 -20.28 -11.44
C HIS A 117 2.77 -19.26 -12.55
N GLN A 118 2.84 -19.72 -13.81
CA GLN A 118 2.44 -18.93 -14.99
C GLN A 118 0.96 -18.51 -14.96
N ARG A 119 0.12 -19.23 -14.20
CA ARG A 119 -1.27 -18.86 -13.87
C ARG A 119 -1.60 -19.36 -12.46
N PRO A 120 -1.46 -18.53 -11.41
CA PRO A 120 -1.84 -18.93 -10.08
C PRO A 120 -3.35 -19.18 -10.05
N LYS A 121 -3.76 -20.36 -9.57
CA LYS A 121 -5.15 -20.59 -9.15
C LYS A 121 -5.21 -20.29 -7.65
N LEU A 122 -5.95 -19.24 -7.33
CA LEU A 122 -6.35 -18.83 -5.98
C LEU A 122 -7.46 -19.75 -5.46
#